data_AF-C9MRC9-F1
#
_entry.id   AF-C9MRC9-F1
#
_cell.length_a   1.000
_cell.length_b   1.000
_cell.length_c   1.000
_cell.angle_alpha   90.00
_cell.angle_beta   90.00
_cell.angle_gamma   90.00
#
_symmetry.space_group_name_H-M   'P 1'
#
loop_
_entity.id
_entity.type
_entity.pdbx_description
1 polymer ?
#
loop_
_entity_poly.entity_id
_entity_poly.type
_entity_poly.pdbx_seq_one_letter_code
_entity_poly.pdbx_strand_id
1 'polypeptide(L)' 'MMKLKDFDIVQDELLGKKGTPERDKFEKDVAEAVQAYRHEKAIKMAKKI' A
#
# COMPACT_ATOMS: atom_id res chain seq x y z
N MET A 1 24.76 -9.16 -11.79
CA MET A 1 24.56 -9.00 -10.34
C MET A 1 23.36 -8.06 -10.14
N MET A 2 22.24 -8.53 -9.58
CA MET A 2 21.12 -7.63 -9.28
C MET A 2 21.52 -6.70 -8.13
N LYS A 3 21.28 -5.40 -8.29
CA LYS A 3 21.48 -4.43 -7.21
C LYS A 3 20.26 -4.53 -6.30
N LEU A 4 20.46 -4.90 -5.03
CA LEU A 4 19.43 -4.76 -4.01
C LEU A 4 19.19 -3.27 -3.82
N LYS A 5 17.95 -2.84 -3.99
CA LYS A 5 17.51 -1.47 -3.71
C LYS A 5 16.51 -1.51 -2.58
N ASP A 6 16.55 -0.48 -1.74
CA ASP A 6 15.50 -0.29 -0.75
C ASP A 6 14.17 -0.06 -1.45
N PHE A 7 13.10 -0.54 -0.83
CA PHE A 7 11.78 -0.49 -1.41
C PHE A 7 11.32 0.96 -1.66
N ASP A 8 11.63 1.88 -0.74
CA ASP A 8 11.33 3.30 -0.94
C ASP A 8 12.04 3.88 -2.18
N ILE A 9 13.27 3.47 -2.48
CA ILE A 9 13.98 3.92 -3.69
C ILE A 9 13.30 3.40 -4.95
N VAL A 10 12.90 2.12 -4.96
CA VAL A 10 12.17 1.53 -6.09
C VAL A 10 10.81 2.22 -6.28
N GLN A 11 10.14 2.56 -5.19
CA GLN A 11 8.88 3.28 -5.22
C GLN A 11 9.04 4.71 -5.76
N ASP A 12 10.05 5.44 -5.32
CA ASP A 12 10.36 6.77 -5.83
C ASP A 12 10.69 6.74 -7.34
N GLU A 13 11.40 5.71 -7.81
CA GLU A 13 11.75 5.53 -9.23
C GLU A 13 10.53 5.21 -10.10
N LEU A 14 9.57 4.42 -9.61
CA LEU A 14 8.44 3.95 -10.40
C LEU A 14 7.19 4.81 -10.28
N LEU A 15 6.97 5.40 -9.12
CA LEU A 15 5.72 6.07 -8.73
C LEU A 15 5.95 7.55 -8.39
N GLY A 16 7.18 8.04 -8.53
CA GLY A 16 7.58 9.37 -8.10
C GLY A 16 7.77 9.47 -6.59
N LYS A 17 8.41 10.58 -6.18
CA LYS A 17 8.69 10.84 -4.76
C LYS A 17 7.39 11.06 -3.97
N LYS A 18 7.44 10.71 -2.68
CA LYS A 18 6.40 11.10 -1.71
C LYS A 18 6.14 12.61 -1.73
N GLY A 19 4.88 13.01 -1.59
CA GLY A 19 4.43 14.41 -1.66
C GLY A 19 4.15 14.90 -3.09
N THR A 20 4.29 14.05 -4.10
CA THR A 20 3.75 14.33 -5.44
C THR A 20 2.28 13.94 -5.50
N PRO A 21 1.42 14.69 -6.23
CA PRO A 21 -0.01 14.37 -6.30
C PRO A 21 -0.32 12.94 -6.76
N GLU A 22 0.49 12.40 -7.67
CA GLU A 22 0.34 11.03 -8.18
C GLU A 22 0.69 9.98 -7.12
N ARG A 23 1.82 10.18 -6.43
CA ARG A 23 2.25 9.27 -5.36
C ARG A 23 1.29 9.29 -4.18
N ASP A 24 0.82 10.47 -3.78
CA ASP A 24 -0.09 10.64 -2.66
C ASP A 24 -1.45 10.00 -2.95
N LYS A 25 -1.94 10.12 -4.20
CA LYS A 25 -3.14 9.41 -4.65
C LYS A 25 -2.95 7.89 -4.59
N PHE A 26 -1.83 7.38 -5.11
CA PHE A 26 -1.53 5.95 -5.06
C PHE A 26 -1.48 5.43 -3.61
N GLU A 27 -0.80 6.13 -2.70
CA GLU A 27 -0.72 5.74 -1.30
C GLU A 27 -2.09 5.75 -0.61
N LYS A 28 -2.95 6.71 -0.95
CA LYS A 28 -4.34 6.75 -0.48
C LYS A 28 -5.13 5.55 -0.96
N ASP A 29 -5.07 5.21 -2.25
CA ASP A 29 -5.80 4.07 -2.83
C ASP A 29 -5.35 2.75 -2.17
N VAL A 30 -4.05 2.59 -1.93
CA VAL A 30 -3.50 1.43 -1.21
C VAL A 30 -4.01 1.38 0.24
N ALA A 31 -4.02 2.52 0.94
CA ALA A 31 -4.49 2.58 2.32
C ALA A 31 -5.98 2.19 2.42
N GLU A 32 -6.83 2.67 1.51
CA GLU A 32 -8.25 2.31 1.44
C GLU A 32 -8.45 0.82 1.19
N ALA A 33 -7.72 0.23 0.22
CA ALA A 33 -7.79 -1.20 -0.06
C ALA A 33 -7.36 -2.07 1.14
N VAL A 34 -6.29 -1.67 1.84
CA VAL A 34 -5.83 -2.37 3.05
C VAL A 34 -6.86 -2.28 4.17
N GLN A 35 -7.50 -1.13 4.34
CA GLN A 35 -8.56 -0.97 5.35
C GLN A 35 -9.77 -1.83 5.03
N ALA A 36 -10.22 -1.87 3.77
CA ALA A 36 -11.33 -2.73 3.34
C ALA A 36 -11.03 -4.21 3.62
N TYR A 37 -9.83 -4.69 3.24
CA TYR A 37 -9.40 -6.05 3.52
C TYR A 37 -9.41 -6.38 5.02
N ARG A 38 -8.91 -5.47 5.87
CA ARG A 38 -8.90 -5.64 7.33
C ARG A 38 -10.32 -5.72 7.89
N HIS A 39 -11.24 -4.89 7.41
CA HIS A 39 -12.64 -4.92 7.82
C HIS A 39 -13.30 -6.25 7.47
N GLU A 40 -13.16 -6.72 6.23
CA GLU A 40 -13.70 -8.02 5.81
C GLU A 40 -13.14 -9.16 6.65
N LYS A 41 -11.84 -9.14 6.92
CA LYS A 41 -11.17 -10.16 7.75
C LYS A 41 -11.71 -10.14 9.18
N ALA A 42 -11.91 -8.96 9.76
CA ALA A 42 -12.48 -8.81 11.11
C ALA A 42 -13.91 -9.37 11.17
N ILE A 43 -14.75 -9.06 10.18
CA ILE A 43 -16.11 -9.62 10.07
C ILE A 43 -16.07 -11.15 9.95
N LYS A 44 -15.19 -11.70 9.11
CA LYS A 44 -15.03 -13.16 8.98
C LYS A 44 -14.59 -13.82 10.28
N MET A 45 -13.71 -13.18 11.06
CA MET A 45 -13.31 -13.67 12.37
C MET A 45 -14.45 -13.61 13.38
N ALA A 46 -15.21 -12.51 13.42
CA ALA A 46 -16.36 -12.37 14.31
C ALA A 46 -17.49 -13.36 14.01
N LYS A 47 -17.69 -13.71 12.73
CA LYS A 47 -18.65 -14.73 12.28
C LYS A 47 -18.17 -16.17 12.50
N LYS A 48 -16.90 -16.38 12.86
CA LYS A 48 -16.34 -17.70 13.14
C LYS A 48 -16.55 -18.14 14.60
N ILE A 49 -17.38 -17.39 15.34
CA ILE A 49 -17.99 -17.75 16.62
C ILE A 49 -19.20 -18.63 16.37
#